data_AF-I2HA62-F1
#
_entry.id   AF-I2HA62-F1
#
_cell.length_a   1.000
_cell.length_b   1.000
_cell.length_c   1.000
_cell.angle_alpha   90.00
_cell.angle_beta   90.00
_cell.angle_gamma   90.00
#
_symmetry.space_group_name_H-M   'P 1'
#
loop_
_entity.id
_entity.type
_entity.pdbx_description
1 polymer ?
#
loop_
_entity_poly.entity_id
_entity_poly.type
_entity_poly.pdbx_seq_one_letter_code
_entity_poly.pdbx_strand_id
1 'polypeptide(L)'
;LLGLEAANGLKLRGMDVTVVHIGDWLMERQLDKTAGTLLQSALESRGLKFLLPKQTAELIGNDEGRVKAVRFADGEVIPADLVVMAAGIRPNSELAEQAGLPCNRGILVDDTLQTYDPRIYAVGECANHRGTAYGLVAPLFEQAKVCANHLAMLGFSRYLGSVTSTKLKVTGIDLFSAGDFIGGEGTETITLSDPIGGVYKKLVIKDDVLVGACLYGDTADGGWYFRQVREGQNVAQIRDHLMFGEGAIGDAGHQGQSKAMSMPDDMEVCGCNGVCKGTIVKAIQEHGLFSVDEVKKHTKAASSCGSCTGLVEQILINTVGGAADVRPK
;
A
#
# COMPACT_ATOMS: atom_id res chain seq x y z
N LEU A 1 -7.94 0.02 6.10
CA LEU A 1 -6.53 0.35 6.44
C LEU A 1 -6.44 1.32 7.61
N LEU A 2 -6.62 2.63 7.39
CA LEU A 2 -6.44 3.67 8.43
C LEU A 2 -7.26 3.42 9.71
N GLY A 3 -8.51 2.95 9.58
CA GLY A 3 -9.34 2.61 10.73
C GLY A 3 -8.74 1.54 11.64
N LEU A 4 -8.05 0.53 11.07
CA LEU A 4 -7.40 -0.54 11.85
C LEU A 4 -6.12 -0.04 12.52
N GLU A 5 -5.35 0.83 11.84
CA GLU A 5 -4.16 1.46 12.44
C GLU A 5 -4.54 2.37 13.61
N ALA A 6 -5.60 3.18 13.45
CA ALA A 6 -6.16 4.00 14.52
C ALA A 6 -6.70 3.14 15.67
N ALA A 7 -7.46 2.08 15.37
CA ALA A 7 -7.99 1.17 16.38
C ALA A 7 -6.88 0.51 17.20
N ASN A 8 -5.84 -0.01 16.54
CA ASN A 8 -4.68 -0.58 17.21
C ASN A 8 -3.93 0.47 18.06
N GLY A 9 -3.74 1.68 17.54
CA GLY A 9 -3.13 2.79 18.28
C GLY A 9 -3.90 3.15 19.56
N LEU A 10 -5.23 3.26 19.49
CA LEU A 10 -6.10 3.54 20.63
C LEU A 10 -6.09 2.38 21.64
N LYS A 11 -6.09 1.13 21.16
CA LYS A 11 -6.02 -0.06 22.02
C LYS A 11 -4.72 -0.11 22.81
N LEU A 12 -3.59 0.18 22.17
CA LEU A 12 -2.28 0.28 22.83
C LEU A 12 -2.21 1.42 23.86
N ARG A 13 -3.11 2.41 23.78
CA ARG A 13 -3.26 3.48 24.79
C ARG A 13 -4.27 3.13 25.90
N GLY A 14 -4.76 1.89 25.95
CA GLY A 14 -5.62 1.37 27.01
C GLY A 14 -7.11 1.59 26.80
N MET A 15 -7.56 2.02 25.61
CA MET A 15 -8.99 2.17 25.32
C MET A 15 -9.65 0.82 25.04
N ASP A 16 -10.94 0.71 25.34
CA ASP A 16 -11.78 -0.37 24.78
C ASP A 16 -12.23 0.04 23.38
N VAL A 17 -11.91 -0.80 22.39
CA VAL A 17 -12.04 -0.41 20.98
C VAL A 17 -12.84 -1.47 20.24
N THR A 18 -13.94 -1.01 19.63
CA THR A 18 -14.76 -1.80 18.72
C THR A 18 -14.65 -1.22 17.32
N VAL A 19 -14.27 -2.06 16.36
CA VAL A 19 -14.22 -1.73 14.94
C VAL A 19 -15.53 -2.17 14.29
N VAL A 20 -16.22 -1.22 13.69
CA VAL A 20 -17.45 -1.44 12.93
C VAL A 20 -17.11 -1.38 11.46
N HIS A 21 -17.54 -2.37 10.68
CA HIS A 21 -17.39 -2.34 9.23
C HIS A 21 -18.55 -3.03 8.52
N ILE A 22 -18.93 -2.48 7.37
CA ILE A 22 -20.14 -2.88 6.63
C ILE A 22 -19.93 -4.17 5.83
N GLY A 23 -18.68 -4.49 5.48
CA GLY A 23 -18.34 -5.70 4.76
C GLY A 23 -18.26 -6.94 5.64
N ASP A 24 -18.32 -8.11 5.01
CA ASP A 24 -18.28 -9.41 5.67
C ASP A 24 -16.89 -9.76 6.25
N TRP A 25 -15.83 -9.09 5.80
CA TRP A 25 -14.48 -9.23 6.33
C TRP A 25 -13.70 -7.91 6.24
N LEU A 26 -12.58 -7.85 6.97
CA LEU A 26 -11.73 -6.66 7.03
C LEU A 26 -10.91 -6.47 5.75
N MET A 27 -10.80 -5.21 5.32
CA MET A 27 -9.96 -4.81 4.19
C MET A 27 -10.33 -5.56 2.89
N GLU A 28 -11.61 -5.75 2.61
CA GLU A 28 -12.16 -6.48 1.45
C GLU A 28 -11.72 -5.92 0.08
N ARG A 29 -11.29 -4.66 0.05
CA ARG A 29 -10.71 -4.04 -1.14
C ARG A 29 -9.23 -4.37 -1.34
N GLN A 30 -8.58 -4.97 -0.34
CA GLN A 30 -7.13 -5.24 -0.33
C GLN A 30 -6.77 -6.67 0.07
N LEU A 31 -7.70 -7.44 0.64
CA LEU A 31 -7.52 -8.81 1.08
C LEU A 31 -8.73 -9.64 0.62
N ASP A 32 -8.47 -10.90 0.28
CA ASP A 32 -9.56 -11.87 0.20
C ASP A 32 -10.06 -12.27 1.59
N LYS A 33 -11.13 -13.06 1.61
CA LYS A 33 -11.81 -13.49 2.84
C LYS A 33 -10.88 -14.29 3.77
N THR A 34 -9.98 -15.11 3.23
CA THR A 34 -9.07 -15.94 4.02
C THR A 34 -8.07 -15.06 4.77
N ALA A 35 -7.36 -14.17 4.06
CA ALA A 35 -6.44 -13.24 4.69
C ALA A 35 -7.15 -12.25 5.63
N GLY A 36 -8.36 -11.81 5.28
CA GLY A 36 -9.19 -10.96 6.14
C GLY A 36 -9.58 -11.63 7.46
N THR A 37 -9.85 -12.94 7.44
CA THR A 37 -10.17 -13.72 8.65
C THR A 37 -8.95 -13.90 9.54
N LEU A 38 -7.78 -14.18 8.95
CA LEU A 38 -6.52 -14.25 9.70
C LEU A 38 -6.19 -12.91 10.36
N LEU A 39 -6.39 -11.80 9.65
CA LEU A 39 -6.23 -10.44 10.17
C LEU A 39 -7.17 -10.17 11.34
N GLN A 40 -8.45 -10.53 11.20
CA GLN A 40 -9.44 -10.34 12.26
C GLN A 40 -9.02 -11.11 13.53
N SER A 41 -8.74 -12.41 13.41
CA SER A 41 -8.30 -13.25 14.55
C SER A 41 -7.04 -12.70 15.22
N ALA A 42 -6.06 -12.25 14.44
CA ALA A 42 -4.83 -11.66 14.97
C ALA A 42 -5.07 -10.34 15.72
N LEU A 43 -6.07 -9.55 15.33
CA LEU A 43 -6.44 -8.31 16.01
C LEU A 43 -7.35 -8.56 17.23
N GLU A 44 -8.23 -9.56 17.16
CA GLU A 44 -9.07 -10.00 18.29
C GLU A 44 -8.22 -10.55 19.45
N SER A 45 -7.17 -11.31 19.14
CA SER A 45 -6.21 -11.77 20.16
C SER A 45 -5.47 -10.63 20.87
N ARG A 46 -5.47 -9.41 20.29
CA ARG A 46 -4.93 -8.18 20.89
C ARG A 46 -6.01 -7.37 21.62
N GLY A 47 -7.21 -7.92 21.73
CA GLY A 47 -8.34 -7.35 22.46
C GLY A 47 -9.13 -6.29 21.70
N LEU A 48 -8.99 -6.20 20.37
CA LEU A 48 -9.95 -5.46 19.56
C LEU A 48 -11.25 -6.26 19.42
N LYS A 49 -12.37 -5.56 19.37
CA LYS A 49 -13.69 -6.15 19.08
C LYS A 49 -14.12 -5.78 17.67
N PHE A 50 -14.85 -6.65 17.00
CA PHE A 50 -15.31 -6.42 15.63
C PHE A 50 -16.82 -6.62 15.53
N LEU A 51 -17.49 -5.72 14.81
CA LEU A 51 -18.89 -5.85 14.42
C LEU A 51 -18.94 -5.86 12.89
N LEU A 52 -19.17 -7.06 12.33
CA LEU A 52 -19.12 -7.37 10.89
C LEU A 52 -20.24 -8.36 10.53
N PRO A 53 -20.93 -8.17 9.39
CA PRO A 53 -21.19 -6.88 8.77
C PRO A 53 -22.07 -6.02 9.68
N LYS A 54 -21.75 -4.74 9.85
CA LYS A 54 -22.51 -3.83 10.71
C LYS A 54 -22.63 -2.43 10.11
N GLN A 55 -23.86 -1.95 9.98
CA GLN A 55 -24.16 -0.64 9.41
C GLN A 55 -24.56 0.35 10.51
N THR A 56 -23.79 1.44 10.64
CA THR A 56 -24.12 2.57 11.52
C THR A 56 -25.32 3.33 10.97
N ALA A 57 -26.30 3.61 11.83
CA ALA A 57 -27.47 4.43 11.51
C ALA A 57 -27.37 5.83 12.10
N GLU A 58 -26.92 5.96 13.35
CA GLU A 58 -26.93 7.24 14.07
C GLU A 58 -25.85 7.30 15.15
N LEU A 59 -25.27 8.50 15.33
CA LEU A 59 -24.44 8.84 16.49
C LEU A 59 -25.31 9.54 17.52
N ILE A 60 -25.51 8.93 18.68
CA ILE A 60 -26.37 9.48 19.73
C ILE A 60 -25.52 10.39 20.62
N GLY A 61 -25.96 11.65 20.76
CA GLY A 61 -25.34 12.65 21.63
C GLY A 61 -25.87 12.65 23.08
N ASN A 62 -25.08 13.18 24.00
CA ASN A 62 -25.51 13.62 25.33
C ASN A 62 -26.01 15.08 25.29
N ASP A 63 -26.46 15.60 26.43
CA ASP A 63 -27.01 16.97 26.56
C ASP A 63 -25.94 18.06 26.30
N GLU A 64 -24.66 17.71 26.31
CA GLU A 64 -23.52 18.59 26.01
C GLU A 64 -23.11 18.54 24.52
N GLY A 65 -23.82 17.77 23.69
CA GLY A 65 -23.51 17.59 22.26
C GLY A 65 -22.34 16.65 21.98
N ARG A 66 -21.85 15.89 22.98
CA ARG A 66 -20.81 14.87 22.79
C ARG A 66 -21.43 13.51 22.49
N VAL A 67 -20.75 12.69 21.69
CA VAL A 67 -21.19 11.31 21.44
C VAL A 67 -21.21 10.53 22.76
N LYS A 68 -22.27 9.72 22.95
CA LYS A 68 -22.40 8.77 24.07
C LYS A 68 -22.66 7.34 23.61
N ALA A 69 -23.18 7.15 22.40
CA ALA A 69 -23.49 5.84 21.86
C ALA A 69 -23.57 5.86 20.33
N VAL A 70 -23.45 4.67 19.73
CA VAL A 70 -23.66 4.43 18.30
C VAL A 70 -24.85 3.50 18.14
N ARG A 71 -25.83 3.90 17.33
CA ARG A 71 -26.97 3.07 16.94
C ARG A 71 -26.72 2.49 15.55
N PHE A 72 -27.05 1.22 15.39
CA PHE A 72 -26.94 0.50 14.13
C PHE A 72 -28.29 0.32 13.45
N ALA A 73 -28.26 -0.03 12.16
CA ALA A 73 -29.46 -0.18 11.34
C ALA A 73 -30.39 -1.31 11.83
N ASP A 74 -29.86 -2.30 12.54
CA ASP A 74 -30.63 -3.39 13.18
C ASP A 74 -31.20 -3.02 14.56
N GLY A 75 -31.00 -1.78 15.01
CA GLY A 75 -31.50 -1.27 16.28
C GLY A 75 -30.58 -1.50 17.47
N GLU A 76 -29.49 -2.28 17.33
CA GLU A 76 -28.50 -2.42 18.40
C GLU A 76 -27.84 -1.06 18.70
N VAL A 77 -27.59 -0.80 19.98
CA VAL A 77 -26.92 0.41 20.46
C VAL A 77 -25.76 0.03 21.37
N ILE A 78 -24.56 0.53 21.07
CA ILE A 78 -23.39 0.36 21.92
C ILE A 78 -22.93 1.70 22.49
N PRO A 79 -22.50 1.77 23.76
CA PRO A 79 -21.93 2.98 24.33
C PRO A 79 -20.60 3.34 23.65
N ALA A 80 -20.35 4.64 23.45
CA ALA A 80 -19.12 5.13 22.84
C ALA A 80 -18.87 6.59 23.26
N ASP A 81 -17.71 6.85 23.88
CA ASP A 81 -17.25 8.19 24.27
C ASP A 81 -16.48 8.91 23.15
N LEU A 82 -16.01 8.14 22.16
CA LEU A 82 -15.23 8.61 21.02
C LEU A 82 -15.60 7.79 19.78
N VAL A 83 -15.78 8.47 18.65
CA VAL A 83 -15.99 7.84 17.34
C VAL A 83 -14.92 8.35 16.38
N VAL A 84 -14.17 7.41 15.79
CA VAL A 84 -13.19 7.70 14.74
C VAL A 84 -13.76 7.22 13.41
N MET A 85 -14.01 8.16 12.50
CA MET A 85 -14.55 7.87 11.17
C MET A 85 -13.42 7.60 10.18
N ALA A 86 -13.36 6.38 9.65
CA ALA A 86 -12.40 5.97 8.62
C ALA A 86 -13.12 5.27 7.45
N ALA A 87 -14.19 5.89 6.95
CA ALA A 87 -15.14 5.31 5.98
C ALA A 87 -14.83 5.65 4.50
N GLY A 88 -13.58 6.00 4.19
CA GLY A 88 -13.16 6.42 2.85
C GLY A 88 -13.12 7.95 2.67
N ILE A 89 -12.65 8.38 1.50
CA ILE A 89 -12.50 9.78 1.12
C ILE A 89 -13.39 10.11 -0.08
N ARG A 90 -13.74 11.39 -0.22
CA ARG A 90 -14.41 11.93 -1.39
C ARG A 90 -13.50 13.00 -2.03
N PRO A 91 -13.22 12.91 -3.34
CA PRO A 91 -12.52 13.95 -4.08
C PRO A 91 -13.18 15.33 -3.89
N ASN A 92 -12.38 16.34 -3.61
CA ASN A 92 -12.84 17.73 -3.53
C ASN A 92 -12.87 18.34 -4.95
N SER A 93 -14.03 18.22 -5.62
CA SER A 93 -14.26 18.68 -7.00
C SER A 93 -15.13 19.94 -7.11
N GLU A 94 -15.58 20.51 -5.99
CA GLU A 94 -16.59 21.59 -5.99
C GLU A 94 -16.15 22.82 -6.80
N LEU A 95 -14.89 23.27 -6.64
CA LEU A 95 -14.35 24.39 -7.40
C LEU A 95 -14.34 24.11 -8.92
N ALA A 96 -13.99 22.89 -9.31
CA ALA A 96 -13.93 22.50 -10.72
C ALA A 96 -15.33 22.42 -11.32
N GLU A 97 -16.30 21.87 -10.59
CA GLU A 97 -17.71 21.81 -10.98
C GLU A 97 -18.29 23.23 -11.16
N GLN A 98 -18.03 24.15 -10.23
CA GLN A 98 -18.45 25.55 -10.33
C GLN A 98 -17.77 26.28 -11.51
N ALA A 99 -16.56 25.89 -11.87
CA ALA A 99 -15.84 26.40 -13.03
C ALA A 99 -16.30 25.78 -14.37
N GLY A 100 -17.26 24.85 -14.35
CA GLY A 100 -17.76 24.17 -15.56
C GLY A 100 -16.85 23.05 -16.08
N LEU A 101 -15.88 22.59 -15.28
CA LEU A 101 -15.01 21.48 -15.65
C LEU A 101 -15.73 20.14 -15.45
N PRO A 102 -15.62 19.20 -16.41
CA PRO A 102 -16.18 17.86 -16.26
C PRO A 102 -15.63 17.13 -15.03
N CYS A 103 -16.53 16.65 -14.18
CA CYS A 103 -16.20 15.89 -12.98
C CYS A 103 -17.04 14.60 -12.92
N ASN A 104 -16.43 13.50 -12.46
CA ASN A 104 -17.10 12.24 -12.16
C ASN A 104 -16.30 11.54 -11.07
N ARG A 105 -16.75 11.60 -9.81
CA ARG A 105 -15.97 11.09 -8.65
C ARG A 105 -14.52 11.62 -8.68
N GLY A 106 -14.36 12.92 -8.91
CA GLY A 106 -13.08 13.60 -9.14
C GLY A 106 -13.09 14.43 -10.43
N ILE A 107 -12.10 15.31 -10.58
CA ILE A 107 -11.90 16.20 -11.73
C ILE A 107 -11.34 15.37 -12.90
N LEU A 108 -12.02 15.37 -14.05
CA LEU A 108 -11.58 14.57 -15.18
C LEU A 108 -10.29 15.14 -15.78
N VAL A 109 -9.30 14.27 -15.95
CA VAL A 109 -8.01 14.60 -16.57
C VAL A 109 -7.59 13.58 -17.63
N ASP A 110 -6.77 14.04 -18.57
CA ASP A 110 -6.15 13.20 -19.59
C ASP A 110 -4.83 12.55 -19.11
N ASP A 111 -4.12 11.87 -20.02
CA ASP A 111 -2.85 11.19 -19.72
C ASP A 111 -1.69 12.17 -19.41
N THR A 112 -1.91 13.48 -19.53
CA THR A 112 -0.96 14.54 -19.16
C THR A 112 -1.36 15.28 -17.88
N LEU A 113 -2.46 14.85 -17.25
CA LEU A 113 -3.10 15.44 -16.06
C LEU A 113 -3.75 16.81 -16.35
N GLN A 114 -3.95 17.13 -17.63
CA GLN A 114 -4.66 18.32 -18.06
C GLN A 114 -6.17 18.07 -17.98
N THR A 115 -6.92 19.08 -17.53
CA THR A 115 -8.40 19.03 -17.55
C THR A 115 -8.94 19.36 -18.94
N TYR A 116 -10.27 19.42 -19.09
CA TYR A 116 -10.88 19.88 -20.34
C TYR A 116 -10.46 21.31 -20.73
N ASP A 117 -10.23 22.20 -19.76
CA ASP A 117 -9.59 23.49 -20.05
C ASP A 117 -8.07 23.30 -20.10
N PRO A 118 -7.41 23.60 -21.24
CA PRO A 118 -5.98 23.34 -21.40
C PRO A 118 -5.08 24.18 -20.49
N ARG A 119 -5.64 25.20 -19.81
CA ARG A 119 -4.91 26.05 -18.86
C ARG A 119 -4.98 25.50 -17.43
N ILE A 120 -5.81 24.49 -17.18
CA ILE A 120 -6.07 23.96 -15.84
C ILE A 120 -5.65 22.49 -15.78
N TYR A 121 -4.94 22.13 -14.72
CA TYR A 121 -4.48 20.78 -14.42
C TYR A 121 -5.05 20.34 -13.09
N ALA A 122 -5.25 19.03 -12.92
CA ALA A 122 -5.56 18.44 -11.63
C ALA A 122 -4.61 17.29 -11.34
N VAL A 123 -4.02 17.33 -10.15
CA VAL A 123 -3.08 16.32 -9.63
C VAL A 123 -3.51 16.06 -8.19
N GLY A 124 -3.44 14.83 -7.73
CA GLY A 124 -3.86 14.53 -6.37
C GLY A 124 -4.96 13.48 -6.28
N GLU A 125 -5.51 13.34 -5.08
CA GLU A 125 -6.71 12.55 -4.81
C GLU A 125 -7.96 13.13 -5.49
N CYS A 126 -7.90 14.40 -5.93
CA CYS A 126 -9.00 15.03 -6.66
C CYS A 126 -9.02 14.67 -8.15
N ALA A 127 -7.92 14.17 -8.71
CA ALA A 127 -7.82 13.85 -10.13
C ALA A 127 -8.46 12.49 -10.42
N ASN A 128 -9.44 12.49 -11.33
CA ASN A 128 -9.98 11.27 -11.92
C ASN A 128 -9.31 11.05 -13.28
N HIS A 129 -8.41 10.06 -13.32
CA HIS A 129 -7.78 9.60 -14.56
C HIS A 129 -8.42 8.28 -14.98
N ARG A 130 -8.99 8.25 -16.19
CA ARG A 130 -9.63 7.05 -16.79
C ARG A 130 -10.63 6.34 -15.86
N GLY A 131 -11.42 7.12 -15.11
CA GLY A 131 -12.43 6.62 -14.19
C GLY A 131 -11.94 6.33 -12.77
N THR A 132 -10.64 6.52 -12.49
CA THR A 132 -10.02 6.18 -11.21
C THR A 132 -9.46 7.43 -10.52
N ALA A 133 -9.78 7.58 -9.23
CA ALA A 133 -9.15 8.54 -8.32
C ALA A 133 -8.40 7.78 -7.23
N TYR A 134 -7.11 8.07 -7.05
CA TYR A 134 -6.25 7.37 -6.10
C TYR A 134 -6.15 8.12 -4.77
N GLY A 135 -6.38 7.42 -3.66
CA GLY A 135 -6.17 7.94 -2.29
C GLY A 135 -4.85 7.49 -1.68
N LEU A 136 -3.77 7.50 -2.46
CA LEU A 136 -2.45 6.96 -2.08
C LEU A 136 -1.32 7.87 -2.55
N VAL A 137 -0.26 7.99 -1.73
CA VAL A 137 0.85 8.91 -2.00
C VAL A 137 1.66 8.55 -3.26
N ALA A 138 1.93 7.27 -3.52
CA ALA A 138 2.76 6.86 -4.65
C ALA A 138 2.13 7.22 -6.02
N PRO A 139 0.86 6.89 -6.32
CA PRO A 139 0.17 7.37 -7.52
C PRO A 139 0.22 8.89 -7.68
N LEU A 140 0.10 9.64 -6.59
CA LEU A 140 0.13 11.10 -6.60
C LEU A 140 1.48 11.67 -6.99
N PHE A 141 2.58 11.05 -6.58
CA PHE A 141 3.92 11.42 -7.05
C PHE A 141 4.12 11.12 -8.54
N GLU A 142 3.58 10.00 -9.04
CA GLU A 142 3.60 9.69 -10.47
C GLU A 142 2.82 10.76 -11.27
N GLN A 143 1.61 11.10 -10.84
CA GLN A 143 0.82 12.17 -11.46
C GLN A 143 1.56 13.50 -11.47
N ALA A 144 2.19 13.88 -10.35
CA ALA A 144 2.95 15.12 -10.26
C ALA A 144 4.15 15.15 -11.22
N LYS A 145 4.87 14.04 -11.37
CA LYS A 145 5.99 13.92 -12.34
C LYS A 145 5.52 14.09 -13.77
N VAL A 146 4.39 13.48 -14.14
CA VAL A 146 3.83 13.61 -15.50
C VAL A 146 3.32 15.03 -15.76
N CYS A 147 2.58 15.62 -14.81
CA CYS A 147 2.11 17.00 -14.93
C CYS A 147 3.28 17.98 -15.09
N ALA A 148 4.33 17.84 -14.27
CA ALA A 148 5.54 18.65 -14.39
C ALA A 148 6.25 18.48 -15.74
N ASN A 149 6.31 17.25 -16.28
CA ASN A 149 6.86 16.97 -17.60
C ASN A 149 6.12 17.72 -18.71
N HIS A 150 4.78 17.74 -18.61
CA HIS A 150 3.92 18.42 -19.58
C HIS A 150 4.06 19.94 -19.48
N LEU A 151 3.99 20.50 -18.26
CA LEU A 151 4.19 21.93 -18.01
C LEU A 151 5.57 22.44 -18.44
N ALA A 152 6.59 21.59 -18.34
CA ALA A 152 7.95 21.88 -18.81
C ALA A 152 8.14 21.72 -20.33
N MET A 153 7.09 21.37 -21.08
CA MET A 153 7.11 21.15 -22.54
C MET A 153 8.10 20.07 -22.99
N LEU A 154 8.36 19.07 -22.15
CA LEU A 154 9.29 17.98 -22.46
C LEU A 154 8.62 16.84 -23.24
N GLY A 155 7.33 16.57 -22.97
CA GLY A 155 6.47 15.73 -23.81
C GLY A 155 6.81 14.23 -23.88
N PHE A 156 7.64 13.71 -22.98
CA PHE A 156 8.08 12.31 -23.01
C PHE A 156 7.37 11.39 -22.02
N SER A 157 6.50 11.93 -21.16
CA SER A 157 5.83 11.15 -20.10
C SER A 157 4.31 11.21 -20.23
N ARG A 158 3.64 10.10 -19.87
CA ARG A 158 2.18 9.96 -19.79
C ARG A 158 1.82 9.15 -18.56
N TYR A 159 0.72 9.52 -17.93
CA TYR A 159 0.15 8.78 -16.81
C TYR A 159 -0.86 7.78 -17.36
N LEU A 160 -0.61 6.48 -17.15
CA LEU A 160 -1.45 5.39 -17.66
C LEU A 160 -2.26 4.70 -16.55
N GLY A 161 -2.24 5.28 -15.34
CA GLY A 161 -2.74 4.66 -14.12
C GLY A 161 -1.63 3.97 -13.34
N SER A 162 -1.82 3.85 -12.03
CA SER A 162 -0.86 3.24 -11.11
C SER A 162 -1.33 1.86 -10.67
N VAL A 163 -0.39 0.91 -10.60
CA VAL A 163 -0.60 -0.36 -9.89
C VAL A 163 -0.40 -0.11 -8.40
N THR A 164 -1.41 -0.37 -7.60
CA THR A 164 -1.36 -0.12 -6.16
C THR A 164 -0.85 -1.33 -5.40
N SER A 165 -0.06 -1.09 -4.35
CA SER A 165 0.19 -2.08 -3.30
C SER A 165 -0.30 -1.57 -1.95
N THR A 166 -0.76 -2.49 -1.10
CA THR A 166 -1.19 -2.15 0.28
C THR A 166 -0.34 -2.90 1.30
N LYS A 167 0.11 -2.20 2.33
CA LYS A 167 0.71 -2.77 3.54
C LYS A 167 0.08 -2.12 4.78
N LEU A 168 -0.20 -2.93 5.81
CA LEU A 168 -0.74 -2.46 7.09
C LEU A 168 0.40 -2.12 8.07
N LYS A 169 0.30 -0.98 8.76
CA LYS A 169 1.28 -0.55 9.78
C LYS A 169 0.88 -0.95 11.19
N VAL A 170 0.52 -2.21 11.38
CA VAL A 170 0.24 -2.77 12.71
C VAL A 170 1.38 -3.71 13.07
N THR A 171 2.15 -3.36 14.12
CA THR A 171 3.33 -4.13 14.53
C THR A 171 3.01 -5.61 14.69
N GLY A 172 3.79 -6.49 14.08
CA GLY A 172 3.59 -7.95 14.14
C GLY A 172 2.39 -8.46 13.34
N ILE A 173 1.82 -7.65 12.44
CA ILE A 173 0.91 -8.14 11.38
C ILE A 173 1.47 -7.65 10.06
N ASP A 174 2.00 -8.58 9.28
CA ASP A 174 2.48 -8.32 7.94
C ASP A 174 1.44 -8.78 6.93
N LEU A 175 1.03 -7.85 6.06
CA LEU A 175 0.17 -8.16 4.92
C LEU A 175 0.63 -7.36 3.71
N PHE A 176 0.39 -7.92 2.53
CA PHE A 176 0.72 -7.32 1.27
C PHE A 176 -0.31 -7.72 0.21
N SER A 177 -0.73 -6.77 -0.62
CA SER A 177 -1.49 -7.10 -1.84
C SER A 177 -1.14 -6.21 -3.00
N ALA A 178 -1.29 -6.74 -4.21
CA ALA A 178 -1.03 -6.05 -5.47
C ALA A 178 -1.91 -6.60 -6.60
N GLY A 179 -2.27 -5.73 -7.55
CA GLY A 179 -2.99 -6.10 -8.77
C GLY A 179 -4.38 -6.69 -8.53
N ASP A 180 -4.83 -7.55 -9.45
CA ASP A 180 -6.07 -8.32 -9.34
C ASP A 180 -5.82 -9.63 -8.57
N PHE A 181 -5.80 -9.53 -7.25
CA PHE A 181 -5.59 -10.66 -6.35
C PHE A 181 -6.87 -11.46 -6.04
N ILE A 182 -8.05 -10.97 -6.45
CA ILE A 182 -9.30 -11.71 -6.34
C ILE A 182 -9.36 -12.76 -7.46
N GLY A 183 -9.07 -12.32 -8.68
CA GLY A 183 -9.20 -13.12 -9.89
C GLY A 183 -10.63 -13.15 -10.42
N GLY A 184 -10.90 -14.08 -11.33
CA GLY A 184 -12.20 -14.24 -11.97
C GLY A 184 -12.18 -15.31 -13.06
N GLU A 185 -13.16 -15.24 -13.96
CA GLU A 185 -13.23 -16.14 -15.11
C GLU A 185 -11.97 -16.01 -15.99
N GLY A 186 -11.40 -17.15 -16.39
CA GLY A 186 -10.16 -17.21 -17.16
C GLY A 186 -8.89 -16.93 -16.37
N THR A 187 -8.95 -16.90 -15.03
CA THR A 187 -7.77 -16.82 -14.16
C THR A 187 -7.50 -18.13 -13.44
N GLU A 188 -6.23 -18.38 -13.15
CA GLU A 188 -5.74 -19.50 -12.35
C GLU A 188 -5.18 -18.99 -11.02
N THR A 189 -5.23 -19.82 -9.99
CA THR A 189 -4.74 -19.43 -8.66
C THR A 189 -3.75 -20.46 -8.12
N ILE A 190 -2.63 -19.99 -7.57
CA ILE A 190 -1.71 -20.78 -6.75
C ILE A 190 -1.84 -20.30 -5.30
N THR A 191 -2.10 -21.22 -4.37
CA THR A 191 -2.33 -20.90 -2.96
C THR A 191 -1.43 -21.71 -2.04
N LEU A 192 -0.82 -21.04 -1.07
CA LEU A 192 -0.14 -21.64 0.07
C LEU A 192 -0.83 -21.14 1.34
N SER A 193 -1.23 -22.06 2.21
CA SER A 193 -1.97 -21.74 3.44
C SER A 193 -1.44 -22.58 4.60
N ASP A 194 -0.87 -21.91 5.58
CA ASP A 194 -0.54 -22.46 6.90
C ASP A 194 -1.22 -21.61 7.99
N PRO A 195 -2.48 -21.94 8.34
CA PRO A 195 -3.23 -21.18 9.34
C PRO A 195 -2.61 -21.22 10.74
N ILE A 196 -1.87 -22.29 11.08
CA ILE A 196 -1.24 -22.44 12.40
C ILE A 196 0.00 -21.54 12.48
N GLY A 197 0.82 -21.53 11.42
CA GLY A 197 1.94 -20.61 11.27
C GLY A 197 1.52 -19.16 10.96
N GLY A 198 0.24 -18.91 10.70
CA GLY A 198 -0.27 -17.59 10.37
C GLY A 198 0.17 -17.09 8.99
N VAL A 199 0.48 -18.00 8.06
CA VAL A 199 0.97 -17.68 6.71
C VAL A 199 -0.11 -17.99 5.68
N TYR A 200 -0.36 -17.03 4.79
CA TYR A 200 -1.21 -17.22 3.64
C TYR A 200 -0.63 -16.48 2.43
N LYS A 201 -0.51 -17.15 1.30
CA LYS A 201 -0.08 -16.57 0.03
C LYS A 201 -1.01 -17.04 -1.07
N LYS A 202 -1.51 -16.10 -1.86
CA LYS A 202 -2.33 -16.34 -3.03
C LYS A 202 -1.75 -15.55 -4.19
N LEU A 203 -1.52 -16.23 -5.32
CA LEU A 203 -1.08 -15.65 -6.58
C LEU A 203 -2.15 -15.92 -7.63
N VAL A 204 -2.49 -14.89 -8.41
CA VAL A 204 -3.49 -14.97 -9.49
C VAL A 204 -2.79 -14.78 -10.82
N ILE A 205 -3.00 -15.72 -11.73
CA ILE A 205 -2.35 -15.79 -13.04
C ILE A 205 -3.43 -15.75 -14.11
N LYS A 206 -3.18 -15.02 -15.19
CA LYS A 206 -4.02 -14.99 -16.39
C LYS A 206 -3.14 -15.04 -17.62
N ASP A 207 -3.37 -15.99 -18.52
CA ASP A 207 -2.60 -16.16 -19.76
C ASP A 207 -1.08 -16.20 -19.51
N ASP A 208 -0.66 -16.98 -18.51
CA ASP A 208 0.73 -17.07 -18.01
C ASP A 208 1.34 -15.76 -17.51
N VAL A 209 0.55 -14.73 -17.20
CA VAL A 209 1.01 -13.48 -16.58
C VAL A 209 0.52 -13.40 -15.15
N LEU A 210 1.39 -13.04 -14.20
CA LEU A 210 0.97 -12.77 -12.82
C LEU A 210 0.19 -11.46 -12.77
N VAL A 211 -1.11 -11.53 -12.49
CA VAL A 211 -1.99 -10.36 -12.46
C VAL A 211 -2.29 -9.87 -11.05
N GLY A 212 -2.06 -10.69 -10.02
CA GLY A 212 -2.21 -10.24 -8.65
C GLY A 212 -1.60 -11.16 -7.60
N ALA A 213 -1.40 -10.60 -6.41
CA ALA A 213 -0.85 -11.29 -5.26
C ALA A 213 -1.53 -10.80 -3.97
N CYS A 214 -1.82 -11.72 -3.04
CA CYS A 214 -2.31 -11.45 -1.69
C CYS A 214 -1.51 -12.30 -0.70
N LEU A 215 -0.76 -11.65 0.18
CA LEU A 215 0.13 -12.26 1.15
C LEU A 215 -0.23 -11.80 2.57
N TYR A 216 -0.15 -12.72 3.52
CA TYR A 216 -0.37 -12.50 4.94
C TYR A 216 0.63 -13.32 5.75
N GLY A 217 1.17 -12.73 6.82
CA GLY A 217 2.24 -13.29 7.63
C GLY A 217 3.58 -13.15 6.92
N ASP A 218 3.88 -14.04 5.98
CA ASP A 218 5.10 -13.96 5.18
C ASP A 218 4.91 -13.06 3.95
N THR A 219 5.47 -11.84 4.04
CA THR A 219 5.37 -10.81 2.99
C THR A 219 6.71 -10.40 2.39
N ALA A 220 7.79 -11.15 2.67
CA ALA A 220 9.16 -10.78 2.29
C ALA A 220 9.30 -10.53 0.78
N ASP A 221 8.65 -11.37 -0.04
CA ASP A 221 8.68 -11.29 -1.50
C ASP A 221 7.64 -10.33 -2.11
N GLY A 222 6.86 -9.60 -1.30
CA GLY A 222 5.78 -8.74 -1.80
C GLY A 222 6.27 -7.72 -2.84
N GLY A 223 7.44 -7.12 -2.62
CA GLY A 223 8.03 -6.19 -3.58
C GLY A 223 8.45 -6.84 -4.91
N TRP A 224 8.82 -8.11 -4.90
CA TRP A 224 9.13 -8.86 -6.11
C TRP A 224 7.86 -9.20 -6.89
N TYR A 225 6.83 -9.73 -6.23
CA TYR A 225 5.52 -9.96 -6.86
C TYR A 225 4.91 -8.68 -7.42
N PHE A 226 5.04 -7.55 -6.72
CA PHE A 226 4.59 -6.25 -7.22
C PHE A 226 5.24 -5.89 -8.56
N ARG A 227 6.55 -6.12 -8.67
CA ARG A 227 7.31 -5.86 -9.90
C ARG A 227 6.81 -6.73 -11.04
N GLN A 228 6.65 -8.03 -10.79
CA GLN A 228 6.13 -8.99 -11.77
C GLN A 228 4.74 -8.58 -12.29
N VAL A 229 3.83 -8.18 -11.39
CA VAL A 229 2.50 -7.66 -11.74
C VAL A 229 2.59 -6.36 -12.54
N ARG A 230 3.44 -5.42 -12.11
CA ARG A 230 3.60 -4.11 -12.76
C ARG A 230 4.18 -4.23 -14.17
N GLU A 231 5.11 -5.15 -14.38
CA GLU A 231 5.80 -5.35 -15.66
C GLU A 231 5.05 -6.32 -16.59
N GLY A 232 4.04 -7.04 -16.09
CA GLY A 232 3.27 -7.99 -16.88
C GLY A 232 4.14 -9.14 -17.42
N GLN A 233 5.15 -9.58 -16.65
CA GLN A 233 6.07 -10.63 -17.10
C GLN A 233 5.35 -11.98 -17.22
N ASN A 234 5.72 -12.74 -18.25
CA ASN A 234 5.29 -14.12 -18.40
C ASN A 234 5.98 -15.00 -17.33
N VAL A 235 5.19 -15.74 -16.56
CA VAL A 235 5.65 -16.56 -15.44
C VAL A 235 5.66 -18.06 -15.74
N ALA A 236 5.39 -18.49 -16.99
CA ALA A 236 5.28 -19.90 -17.35
C ALA A 236 6.53 -20.71 -16.96
N GLN A 237 7.72 -20.15 -17.20
CA GLN A 237 9.00 -20.83 -16.93
C GLN A 237 9.34 -20.93 -15.44
N ILE A 238 8.78 -20.05 -14.61
CA ILE A 238 9.07 -19.97 -13.17
C ILE A 238 7.89 -20.44 -12.32
N ARG A 239 6.83 -20.95 -12.94
CA ARG A 239 5.54 -21.21 -12.29
C ARG A 239 5.66 -22.14 -11.07
N ASP A 240 6.47 -23.20 -11.19
CA ASP A 240 6.65 -24.20 -10.13
C ASP A 240 7.39 -23.64 -8.90
N HIS A 241 8.19 -22.60 -9.10
CA HIS A 241 8.96 -21.94 -8.04
C HIS A 241 8.32 -20.62 -7.58
N LEU A 242 7.34 -20.12 -8.33
CA LEU A 242 6.76 -18.79 -8.18
C LEU A 242 6.28 -18.52 -6.75
N MET A 243 5.63 -19.50 -6.12
CA MET A 243 5.09 -19.38 -4.76
C MET A 243 6.14 -19.12 -3.68
N PHE A 244 7.37 -19.57 -3.91
CA PHE A 244 8.47 -19.51 -2.94
C PHE A 244 9.34 -18.25 -3.11
N GLY A 245 8.94 -17.33 -3.99
CA GLY A 245 9.57 -16.03 -4.12
C GLY A 245 10.84 -16.01 -4.97
N GLU A 246 11.46 -14.83 -5.02
CA GLU A 246 12.61 -14.55 -5.89
C GLU A 246 13.80 -15.46 -5.60
N GLY A 247 14.02 -15.80 -4.32
CA GLY A 247 15.14 -16.64 -3.89
C GLY A 247 15.02 -18.12 -4.30
N ALA A 248 13.80 -18.60 -4.58
CA ALA A 248 13.55 -19.99 -4.94
C ALA A 248 13.64 -20.27 -6.45
N ILE A 249 13.59 -19.21 -7.26
CA ILE A 249 13.77 -19.30 -8.72
C ILE A 249 15.24 -19.56 -9.07
N GLY A 250 16.16 -19.30 -8.13
CA GLY A 250 17.57 -19.62 -8.23
C GLY A 250 18.29 -18.74 -9.26
N ASP A 251 19.40 -18.14 -8.82
CA ASP A 251 20.61 -18.24 -9.62
C ASP A 251 21.41 -19.41 -9.03
N ALA A 252 22.16 -20.11 -9.87
CA ALA A 252 23.06 -21.14 -9.43
C ALA A 252 24.16 -20.52 -8.54
N GLY A 253 23.97 -20.56 -7.22
CA GLY A 253 25.01 -20.28 -6.23
C GLY A 253 25.06 -18.85 -5.69
N HIS A 254 25.28 -18.78 -4.38
CA HIS A 254 25.58 -17.62 -3.53
C HIS A 254 24.41 -16.97 -2.76
N GLN A 255 24.47 -17.21 -1.45
CA GLN A 255 23.59 -16.75 -0.38
C GLN A 255 23.51 -15.21 -0.30
N GLY A 256 22.30 -14.68 -0.15
CA GLY A 256 21.90 -13.65 0.83
C GLY A 256 22.52 -12.23 0.82
N GLN A 257 23.64 -11.97 0.16
CA GLN A 257 24.31 -10.66 0.16
C GLN A 257 24.25 -9.90 -1.18
N SER A 258 23.71 -10.53 -2.24
CA SER A 258 23.90 -10.05 -3.61
C SER A 258 22.87 -9.02 -4.12
N LYS A 259 21.72 -8.84 -3.44
CA LYS A 259 20.61 -8.03 -4.02
C LYS A 259 20.99 -6.57 -4.24
N ALA A 260 21.61 -5.90 -3.26
CA ALA A 260 22.07 -4.52 -3.44
C ALA A 260 23.21 -4.40 -4.48
N MET A 261 24.02 -5.43 -4.67
CA MET A 261 25.13 -5.44 -5.63
C MET A 261 24.65 -5.55 -7.07
N SER A 262 23.63 -6.38 -7.33
CA SER A 262 23.13 -6.65 -8.69
C SER A 262 22.13 -5.61 -9.23
N MET A 263 21.61 -4.72 -8.38
CA MET A 263 20.66 -3.69 -8.80
C MET A 263 21.31 -2.55 -9.61
N PRO A 264 20.72 -2.10 -10.73
CA PRO A 264 21.14 -0.87 -11.41
C PRO A 264 20.71 0.38 -10.62
N ASP A 265 21.37 1.52 -10.87
CA ASP A 265 21.17 2.76 -10.10
C ASP A 265 19.80 3.40 -10.30
N ASP A 266 19.16 3.17 -11.45
CA ASP A 266 17.81 3.64 -11.76
C ASP A 266 16.71 2.77 -11.13
N MET A 267 17.07 1.60 -10.58
CA MET A 267 16.09 0.72 -9.95
C MET A 267 15.47 1.36 -8.71
N GLU A 268 14.15 1.40 -8.71
CA GLU A 268 13.36 1.95 -7.61
C GLU A 268 13.47 1.07 -6.36
N VAL A 269 13.95 1.67 -5.27
CA VAL A 269 14.12 1.03 -3.95
C VAL A 269 12.93 1.34 -3.06
N CYS A 270 12.46 2.58 -3.03
CA CYS A 270 11.35 3.03 -2.21
C CYS A 270 10.14 3.40 -3.07
N GLY A 271 9.17 2.49 -3.21
CA GLY A 271 7.93 2.74 -3.96
C GLY A 271 7.08 3.91 -3.43
N CYS A 272 7.09 4.11 -2.10
CA CYS A 272 6.26 5.13 -1.45
C CYS A 272 6.72 6.56 -1.75
N ASN A 273 8.03 6.76 -1.99
CA ASN A 273 8.63 8.07 -2.23
C ASN A 273 9.36 8.15 -3.59
N GLY A 274 9.28 7.10 -4.41
CA GLY A 274 9.91 7.00 -5.72
C GLY A 274 11.44 7.14 -5.69
N VAL A 275 12.11 6.60 -4.66
CA VAL A 275 13.57 6.74 -4.49
C VAL A 275 14.30 5.55 -5.11
N CYS A 276 15.25 5.82 -6.00
CA CYS A 276 16.06 4.80 -6.67
C CYS A 276 17.37 4.49 -5.92
N LYS A 277 18.01 3.36 -6.24
CA LYS A 277 19.30 2.95 -5.65
C LYS A 277 20.36 4.04 -5.78
N GLY A 278 20.52 4.62 -6.97
CA GLY A 278 21.52 5.65 -7.24
C GLY A 278 21.34 6.89 -6.36
N THR A 279 20.09 7.28 -6.05
CA THR A 279 19.80 8.38 -5.12
C THR A 279 20.29 8.08 -3.71
N ILE A 280 20.12 6.84 -3.26
CA ILE A 280 20.56 6.40 -1.93
C ILE A 280 22.09 6.32 -1.86
N VAL A 281 22.72 5.68 -2.85
CA VAL A 281 24.18 5.56 -2.94
C VAL A 281 24.84 6.94 -2.96
N LYS A 282 24.33 7.85 -3.80
CA LYS A 282 24.82 9.22 -3.91
C LYS A 282 24.71 9.96 -2.57
N ALA A 283 23.56 9.88 -1.89
CA ALA A 283 23.38 10.52 -0.59
C ALA A 283 24.33 9.95 0.48
N ILE A 284 24.57 8.64 0.49
CA ILE A 284 25.53 8.00 1.42
C ILE A 284 26.95 8.54 1.17
N GLN A 285 27.39 8.59 -0.10
CA GLN A 285 28.73 9.02 -0.47
C GLN A 285 28.97 10.52 -0.26
N GLU A 286 28.01 11.37 -0.62
CA GLU A 286 28.16 12.83 -0.53
C GLU A 286 28.04 13.36 0.90
N HIS A 287 27.25 12.70 1.74
CA HIS A 287 26.99 13.15 3.12
C HIS A 287 27.65 12.28 4.19
N GLY A 288 28.33 11.19 3.81
CA GLY A 288 29.02 10.29 4.75
C GLY A 288 28.05 9.65 5.75
N LEU A 289 26.98 9.03 5.26
CA LEU A 289 25.91 8.47 6.11
C LEU A 289 26.28 7.05 6.57
N PHE A 290 26.09 6.74 7.85
CA PHE A 290 26.46 5.42 8.43
C PHE A 290 25.29 4.67 9.07
N SER A 291 24.10 5.25 9.06
CA SER A 291 22.88 4.63 9.60
C SER A 291 21.69 4.74 8.66
N VAL A 292 20.75 3.79 8.77
CA VAL A 292 19.51 3.80 7.98
C VAL A 292 18.66 5.04 8.30
N ASP A 293 18.71 5.55 9.53
CA ASP A 293 17.96 6.75 9.92
C ASP A 293 18.51 8.03 9.30
N GLU A 294 19.82 8.12 9.08
CA GLU A 294 20.42 9.19 8.31
C GLU A 294 20.01 9.10 6.83
N VAL A 295 20.05 7.91 6.24
CA VAL A 295 19.58 7.69 4.86
C VAL A 295 18.10 8.10 4.72
N LYS A 296 17.25 7.75 5.69
CA LYS A 296 15.84 8.18 5.75
C LYS A 296 15.71 9.70 5.76
N LYS A 297 16.50 10.40 6.56
CA LYS A 297 16.45 11.87 6.68
C LYS A 297 16.80 12.56 5.36
N HIS A 298 17.83 12.08 4.66
CA HIS A 298 18.36 12.70 3.45
C HIS A 298 17.61 12.30 2.18
N THR A 299 17.15 11.05 2.08
CA THR A 299 16.57 10.52 0.83
C THR A 299 15.06 10.32 0.90
N LYS A 300 14.48 10.31 2.11
CA LYS A 300 13.12 9.83 2.40
C LYS A 300 12.90 8.34 2.09
N ALA A 301 13.88 7.58 1.61
CA ALA A 301 13.73 6.13 1.51
C ALA A 301 13.44 5.55 2.90
N ALA A 302 12.54 4.57 3.00
CA ALA A 302 12.09 3.93 4.25
C ALA A 302 11.36 4.84 5.27
N SER A 303 11.06 6.11 4.95
CA SER A 303 10.40 7.02 5.90
C SER A 303 8.87 6.91 5.94
N SER A 304 8.23 6.43 4.86
CA SER A 304 6.77 6.47 4.72
C SER A 304 6.10 5.16 5.13
N CYS A 305 6.44 4.06 4.47
CA CYS A 305 5.83 2.75 4.67
C CYS A 305 6.79 1.70 5.25
N GLY A 306 8.10 1.99 5.28
CA GLY A 306 9.14 1.13 5.86
C GLY A 306 9.45 -0.16 5.09
N SER A 307 8.74 -0.48 4.01
CA SER A 307 8.93 -1.74 3.25
C SER A 307 10.33 -1.91 2.66
N CYS A 308 10.97 -0.81 2.27
CA CYS A 308 12.32 -0.83 1.70
C CYS A 308 13.43 -0.72 2.76
N THR A 309 13.13 -0.74 4.06
CA THR A 309 14.14 -0.54 5.13
C THR A 309 15.28 -1.55 5.03
N GLY A 310 14.97 -2.84 4.92
CA GLY A 310 16.00 -3.88 4.78
C GLY A 310 16.81 -3.76 3.49
N LEU A 311 16.21 -3.28 2.40
CA LEU A 311 16.94 -3.06 1.15
C LEU A 311 17.84 -1.81 1.23
N VAL A 312 17.37 -0.75 1.88
CA VAL A 312 18.16 0.45 2.20
C VAL A 312 19.35 0.08 3.09
N GLU A 313 19.14 -0.79 4.08
CA GLU A 313 20.18 -1.32 4.95
C GLU A 313 21.23 -2.13 4.17
N GLN A 314 20.81 -3.02 3.27
CA GLN A 314 21.72 -3.73 2.37
C GLN A 314 22.51 -2.79 1.45
N ILE A 315 21.87 -1.76 0.88
CA ILE A 315 22.55 -0.75 0.06
C ILE A 315 23.54 0.04 0.90
N LEU A 316 23.18 0.42 2.13
CA LEU A 316 24.07 1.10 3.07
C LEU A 316 25.31 0.25 3.37
N ILE A 317 25.12 -0.99 3.84
CA ILE A 317 26.20 -1.93 4.14
C ILE A 317 27.11 -2.14 2.92
N ASN A 318 26.54 -2.26 1.72
CA ASN A 318 27.32 -2.42 0.49
C ASN A 318 28.10 -1.14 0.12
N THR A 319 27.53 0.05 0.38
CA THR A 319 28.15 1.34 0.00
C THR A 319 29.26 1.75 0.95
N VAL A 320 29.12 1.52 2.28
CA VAL A 320 30.14 1.88 3.28
C VAL A 320 31.00 0.71 3.76
N GLY A 321 30.67 -0.53 3.37
CA GLY A 321 31.31 -1.75 3.89
C GLY A 321 30.88 -2.09 5.33
N GLY A 322 31.65 -2.95 6.01
CA GLY A 322 31.38 -3.41 7.39
C GLY A 322 31.41 -2.33 8.50
N ALA A 323 31.44 -1.04 8.12
CA ALA A 323 31.41 0.13 9.02
C ALA A 323 29.99 0.69 9.27
N ALA A 324 28.93 0.09 8.71
CA ALA A 324 27.55 0.49 8.96
C ALA A 324 27.13 0.18 10.42
N ASP A 325 26.49 1.12 11.12
CA ASP A 325 25.90 0.86 12.44
C ASP A 325 24.48 0.29 12.26
N VAL A 326 24.42 -1.04 12.21
CA VAL A 326 23.20 -1.82 11.88
C VAL A 326 22.49 -2.34 13.14
N ARG A 327 22.50 -1.57 14.23
CA ARG A 327 21.84 -2.02 15.46
C ARG A 327 20.34 -1.74 15.41
N PRO A 328 19.48 -2.74 15.65
CA PRO A 328 18.06 -2.49 15.88
C PRO A 328 17.91 -1.78 17.23
N LYS A 329 17.18 -0.66 17.25
CA LYS A 329 16.56 -0.11 18.46
C LYS A 329 15.09 -0.50 18.49
#